data_AF-A0A1E9PGP7-F1
#
_entry.id   AF-A0A1E9PGP7-F1
#
_cell.length_a   1.000
_cell.length_b   1.000
_cell.length_c   1.000
_cell.angle_alpha   90.00
_cell.angle_beta   90.00
_cell.angle_gamma   90.00
#
_symmetry.space_group_name_H-M   'P 1'
#
loop_
_entity.id
_entity.type
_entity.pdbx_description
1 polymer ?
#
loop_
_entity_poly.entity_id
_entity_poly.type
_entity_poly.pdbx_seq_one_letter_code
_entity_poly.pdbx_strand_id
1 'polypeptide(L)'
;MGTKESAPEDTIEIKKVTTTETIPYKQVIKENPNLEKGKEALIQKGEEGQREIVEEVTYTNGKETNRKQISDKVIKEAVEEIIVRGTREEPESVPLTPLTPAVTIENEKADPVIITKEESHTEKILFETVRKENKDLQKGVEQVVQEGINGEKTIIEKVTLTDGKETNREVIREEVTKQPINEVVEYGTKEESLSDPLSPIQGLQVGDTFNGGVVEGFIINIPENINDLAKEKNNSNEQEYYEKANNHTYNSVITKQNDVFLYQPIPYNNEVVNLFNTTDTLVNTVKLNQEFAKLLNAERQSKGLLPLNYADYLQEGADTRSQELVDYGHIVVNGKAHVRPHDGSSFRTAYDPTIRYGLSENSLIDRVLGNPYTILSEKYLAEKVFNTWKNSPGHYSNMMSEHAKAFVLSIKLGQYDGQTGNPLGATFSGDSQMSKEDNLFMHELYKQGKLNNPNGIK
;
A
#
# COMPACT_ATOMS: atom_id res chain seq x y z
N MET A 1 -65.95 2.41 45.23
CA MET A 1 -64.67 1.69 45.02
C MET A 1 -63.69 2.71 44.48
N GLY A 2 -62.86 3.29 45.36
CA GLY A 2 -61.84 4.25 44.95
C GLY A 2 -60.67 3.50 44.35
N THR A 3 -60.48 3.62 43.05
CA THR A 3 -59.29 3.12 42.36
C THR A 3 -58.09 3.94 42.84
N LYS A 4 -57.22 3.28 43.60
CA LYS A 4 -55.87 3.78 43.91
C LYS A 4 -55.19 4.13 42.60
N GLU A 5 -55.00 5.42 42.36
CA GLU A 5 -54.06 5.90 41.36
C GLU A 5 -52.67 5.47 41.83
N SER A 6 -52.12 4.43 41.21
CA SER A 6 -50.76 3.97 41.51
C SER A 6 -49.82 5.09 41.10
N ALA A 7 -49.04 5.60 42.05
CA ALA A 7 -47.98 6.55 41.76
C ALA A 7 -47.11 6.00 40.61
N PRO A 8 -46.69 6.86 39.65
CA PRO A 8 -45.90 6.40 38.51
C PRO A 8 -44.67 5.66 39.02
N GLU A 9 -44.45 4.43 38.55
CA GLU A 9 -43.24 3.68 38.87
C GLU A 9 -42.05 4.37 38.22
N ASP A 10 -41.02 4.65 39.03
CA ASP A 10 -39.81 5.28 38.57
C ASP A 10 -39.09 4.37 37.57
N THR A 11 -38.89 4.87 36.34
CA THR A 11 -38.17 4.17 35.29
C THR A 11 -36.67 4.27 35.52
N ILE A 12 -35.98 3.14 35.69
CA ILE A 12 -34.53 3.08 35.91
C ILE A 12 -33.86 2.57 34.64
N GLU A 13 -32.93 3.34 34.09
CA GLU A 13 -32.15 3.00 32.90
C GLU A 13 -30.65 3.04 33.24
N ILE A 14 -29.90 1.99 32.90
CA ILE A 14 -28.46 1.91 33.16
C ILE A 14 -27.73 1.89 31.82
N LYS A 15 -26.79 2.82 31.63
CA LYS A 15 -25.97 2.94 30.42
C LYS A 15 -24.50 2.83 30.76
N LYS A 16 -23.73 2.20 29.87
CA LYS A 16 -22.27 2.28 29.90
C LYS A 16 -21.82 3.40 28.98
N VAL A 17 -21.12 4.37 29.55
CA VAL A 17 -20.52 5.49 28.83
C VAL A 17 -19.02 5.25 28.82
N THR A 18 -18.43 5.27 27.63
CA THR A 18 -16.99 5.09 27.45
C THR A 18 -16.42 6.43 27.02
N THR A 19 -15.39 6.89 27.74
CA THR A 19 -14.71 8.14 27.49
C THR A 19 -13.22 7.85 27.31
N THR A 20 -12.65 8.35 26.22
CA THR A 20 -11.21 8.31 25.99
C THR A 20 -10.59 9.61 26.47
N GLU A 21 -9.59 9.52 27.33
CA GLU A 21 -8.81 10.66 27.80
C GLU A 21 -7.35 10.56 27.33
N THR A 22 -6.76 11.70 26.99
CA THR A 22 -5.35 11.82 26.57
C THR A 22 -4.43 11.83 27.79
N ILE A 23 -3.34 11.05 27.72
CA ILE A 23 -2.26 11.05 28.71
C ILE A 23 -1.13 11.91 28.15
N PRO A 24 -0.80 13.06 28.77
CA PRO A 24 0.26 13.91 28.26
C PRO A 24 1.61 13.19 28.34
N TYR A 25 2.45 13.37 27.31
CA TYR A 25 3.81 12.84 27.33
C TYR A 25 4.75 13.73 28.14
N LYS A 26 5.84 13.14 28.61
CA LYS A 26 6.92 13.87 29.29
C LYS A 26 8.00 14.26 28.30
N GLN A 27 8.56 15.45 28.49
CA GLN A 27 9.70 15.92 27.72
C GLN A 27 10.99 15.70 28.51
N VAL A 28 11.98 15.08 27.88
CA VAL A 28 13.29 14.77 28.48
C VAL A 28 14.36 15.48 27.66
N ILE A 29 15.07 16.40 28.31
CA ILE A 29 16.18 17.14 27.70
C ILE A 29 17.50 16.45 28.06
N LYS A 30 18.25 16.02 27.04
CA LYS A 30 19.57 15.41 27.21
C LYS A 30 20.65 16.31 26.62
N GLU A 31 21.73 16.54 27.35
CA GLU A 31 22.80 17.38 26.84
C GLU A 31 23.67 16.62 25.85
N ASN A 32 23.99 17.26 24.72
CA ASN A 32 24.82 16.69 23.67
C ASN A 32 26.02 17.62 23.39
N PRO A 33 27.25 17.21 23.77
CA PRO A 33 28.45 18.04 23.62
C PRO A 33 28.91 18.23 22.17
N ASN A 34 28.28 17.57 21.21
CA ASN A 34 28.60 17.71 19.79
C ASN A 34 27.60 18.63 19.05
N LEU A 35 26.44 18.92 19.64
CA LEU A 35 25.46 19.84 19.09
C LEU A 35 25.75 21.26 19.59
N GLU A 36 25.55 22.28 18.75
CA GLU A 36 25.90 23.67 19.09
C GLU A 36 25.18 24.23 20.30
N LYS A 37 25.88 25.03 21.11
CA LYS A 37 25.35 25.64 22.32
C LYS A 37 24.18 26.54 21.95
N GLY A 38 23.02 26.20 22.50
CA GLY A 38 21.76 26.90 22.21
C GLY A 38 20.95 26.32 21.05
N LYS A 39 21.46 25.31 20.33
CA LYS A 39 20.66 24.49 19.41
C LYS A 39 20.03 23.33 20.16
N GLU A 40 18.80 23.03 19.80
CA GLU A 40 18.08 21.85 20.27
C GLU A 40 17.67 21.01 19.07
N ALA A 41 17.76 19.69 19.21
CA ALA A 41 17.29 18.77 18.19
C ALA A 41 16.31 17.78 18.83
N LEU A 42 15.15 17.66 18.21
CA LEU A 42 14.16 16.67 18.59
C LEU A 42 14.62 15.30 18.08
N ILE A 43 15.01 14.41 18.98
CA ILE A 43 15.47 13.06 18.66
C ILE A 43 14.32 12.07 18.68
N GLN A 44 13.35 12.32 19.54
CA GLN A 44 12.13 11.53 19.61
C GLN A 44 10.98 12.49 19.85
N LYS A 45 10.02 12.53 18.94
CA LYS A 45 8.81 13.33 19.12
C LYS A 45 7.95 12.66 20.20
N GLY A 46 7.41 13.47 21.10
CA GLY A 46 6.49 12.95 22.10
C GLY A 46 5.16 12.59 21.47
N GLU A 47 4.57 11.49 21.95
CA GLU A 47 3.22 11.13 21.58
C GLU A 47 2.38 10.98 22.84
N GLU A 48 1.22 11.63 22.85
CA GLU A 48 0.27 11.48 23.92
C GLU A 48 -0.20 10.02 23.97
N GLY A 49 -0.22 9.49 25.19
CA GLY A 49 -0.88 8.23 25.47
C GLY A 49 -2.39 8.42 25.48
N GLN A 50 -3.11 7.32 25.62
CA GLN A 50 -4.56 7.33 25.76
C GLN A 50 -4.96 6.32 26.82
N ARG A 51 -5.93 6.70 27.64
CA ARG A 51 -6.64 5.78 28.53
C ARG A 51 -8.12 5.80 28.23
N GLU A 52 -8.72 4.64 28.36
CA GLU A 52 -10.15 4.45 28.25
C GLU A 52 -10.74 4.32 29.65
N ILE A 53 -11.70 5.19 29.94
CA ILE A 53 -12.49 5.15 31.18
C ILE A 53 -13.89 4.70 30.81
N VAL A 54 -14.34 3.61 31.44
CA VAL A 54 -15.71 3.12 31.29
C VAL A 54 -16.45 3.42 32.57
N GLU A 55 -17.55 4.14 32.45
CA GLU A 55 -18.44 4.49 33.55
C GLU A 55 -19.83 3.93 33.31
N GLU A 56 -20.43 3.38 34.35
CA GLU A 56 -21.84 2.99 34.38
C GLU A 56 -22.66 4.14 34.97
N VAL A 57 -23.61 4.66 34.19
CA VAL A 57 -24.47 5.78 34.55
C VAL A 57 -25.91 5.29 34.69
N THR A 58 -26.50 5.51 35.86
CA THR A 58 -27.90 5.18 36.16
C THR A 58 -28.75 6.44 36.05
N TYR A 59 -29.84 6.33 35.30
CA TYR A 59 -30.85 7.36 35.15
C TYR A 59 -32.14 6.89 35.81
N THR A 60 -32.80 7.78 36.54
CA THR A 60 -34.14 7.55 37.08
C THR A 60 -35.06 8.61 36.50
N ASN A 61 -36.09 8.19 35.77
CA ASN A 61 -36.99 9.06 35.00
C ASN A 61 -36.25 10.03 34.08
N GLY A 62 -35.22 9.53 33.39
CA GLY A 62 -34.41 10.30 32.44
C GLY A 62 -33.40 11.27 33.07
N LYS A 63 -33.33 11.39 34.40
CA LYS A 63 -32.32 12.21 35.09
C LYS A 63 -31.21 11.33 35.65
N GLU A 64 -29.95 11.71 35.43
CA GLU A 64 -28.78 11.03 35.99
C GLU A 64 -28.85 11.05 37.52
N THR A 65 -28.85 9.88 38.15
CA THR A 65 -28.92 9.71 39.60
C THR A 65 -27.66 9.10 40.19
N ASN A 66 -26.89 8.35 39.41
CA ASN A 66 -25.63 7.76 39.85
C ASN A 66 -24.65 7.56 38.69
N ARG A 67 -23.36 7.71 38.95
CA ARG A 67 -22.26 7.44 38.02
C ARG A 67 -21.15 6.71 38.74
N LYS A 68 -20.73 5.58 38.18
CA LYS A 68 -19.68 4.74 38.76
C LYS A 68 -18.67 4.35 37.69
N GLN A 69 -17.43 4.76 37.87
CA GLN A 69 -16.30 4.27 37.08
C GLN A 69 -16.09 2.78 37.38
N ILE A 70 -16.07 1.97 36.32
CA ILE A 70 -15.93 0.51 36.41
C ILE A 70 -14.63 0.02 35.77
N SER A 71 -14.00 0.82 34.91
CA SER A 71 -12.70 0.52 34.33
C SER A 71 -11.94 1.82 34.02
N ASP A 72 -10.62 1.79 34.21
CA ASP A 72 -9.66 2.78 33.74
C ASP A 72 -8.45 2.00 33.26
N LYS A 73 -8.22 2.05 31.95
CA LYS A 73 -7.19 1.26 31.29
C LYS A 73 -6.40 2.16 30.37
N VAL A 74 -5.09 2.20 30.55
CA VAL A 74 -4.18 2.77 29.54
C VAL A 74 -4.22 1.85 28.32
N ILE A 75 -4.65 2.40 27.19
CA ILE A 75 -4.78 1.69 25.91
C ILE A 75 -3.66 2.06 24.93
N LYS A 76 -3.00 3.20 25.18
CA LYS A 76 -1.76 3.61 24.51
C LYS A 76 -0.87 4.31 25.53
N GLU A 77 0.35 3.79 25.74
CA GLU A 77 1.32 4.46 26.60
C GLU A 77 1.81 5.76 25.95
N ALA A 78 2.07 6.79 26.77
CA ALA A 78 2.64 8.04 26.28
C ALA A 78 4.12 7.84 25.96
N VAL A 79 4.55 8.26 24.78
CA VAL A 79 5.94 8.18 24.33
C VAL A 79 6.62 9.50 24.65
N GLU A 80 7.74 9.46 25.36
CA GLU A 80 8.44 10.67 25.78
C GLU A 80 9.00 11.45 24.59
N GLU A 81 9.00 12.78 24.73
CA GLU A 81 9.67 13.67 23.80
C GLU A 81 11.11 13.89 24.22
N ILE A 82 12.06 13.38 23.45
CA ILE A 82 13.48 13.52 23.76
C ILE A 82 14.05 14.63 22.91
N ILE A 83 14.41 15.72 23.57
CA ILE A 83 15.13 16.84 22.95
C ILE A 83 16.59 16.74 23.40
N VAL A 84 17.52 16.77 22.46
CA VAL A 84 18.92 16.96 22.81
C VAL A 84 19.29 18.42 22.70
N ARG A 85 19.85 18.99 23.76
CA ARG A 85 20.34 20.37 23.78
C ARG A 85 21.85 20.36 23.58
N GLY A 86 22.30 21.13 22.62
CA GLY A 86 23.70 21.28 22.32
C GLY A 86 24.44 22.08 23.39
N THR A 87 25.65 21.64 23.69
CA THR A 87 26.58 22.34 24.60
C THR A 87 27.90 22.72 23.91
N ARG A 88 28.02 22.50 22.59
CA ARG A 88 29.21 22.81 21.78
C ARG A 88 29.25 24.28 21.38
N GLU A 89 30.11 25.10 21.94
CA GLU A 89 30.19 26.51 21.51
C GLU A 89 30.68 26.63 20.05
N GLU A 90 29.97 27.42 19.25
CA GLU A 90 30.34 27.74 17.87
C GLU A 90 31.39 28.87 17.88
N PRO A 91 32.45 28.82 17.05
CA PRO A 91 33.37 29.94 16.90
C PRO A 91 32.68 31.12 16.20
N GLU A 92 32.84 32.34 16.74
CA GLU A 92 32.19 33.55 16.22
C GLU A 92 32.43 33.77 14.71
N SER A 93 31.34 33.94 13.94
CA SER A 93 31.39 34.28 12.52
C SER A 93 31.32 35.81 12.31
N VAL A 94 32.21 36.31 11.47
CA VAL A 94 32.24 37.70 10.99
C VAL A 94 31.38 37.84 9.73
N PRO A 95 30.52 38.86 9.60
CA PRO A 95 29.61 38.99 8.47
C PRO A 95 30.32 39.58 7.24
N LEU A 96 30.09 39.00 6.05
CA LEU A 96 30.57 39.51 4.77
C LEU A 96 29.50 40.40 4.11
N THR A 97 29.93 41.59 3.68
CA THR A 97 29.19 42.51 2.80
C THR A 97 29.88 42.56 1.43
N PRO A 98 29.12 42.59 0.31
CA PRO A 98 29.70 42.77 -1.01
C PRO A 98 30.03 44.25 -1.21
N LEU A 99 31.31 44.60 -1.30
CA LEU A 99 31.74 45.94 -1.69
C LEU A 99 31.96 45.97 -3.19
N THR A 100 30.95 46.42 -3.94
CA THR A 100 31.16 46.90 -5.31
C THR A 100 31.78 48.31 -5.30
N PRO A 101 32.65 48.62 -6.28
CA PRO A 101 33.52 49.79 -6.28
C PRO A 101 32.92 50.95 -7.10
N ALA A 102 33.20 52.19 -6.73
CA ALA A 102 33.23 53.30 -7.68
C ALA A 102 34.01 54.48 -7.09
N VAL A 103 35.21 54.62 -7.64
CA VAL A 103 36.13 55.75 -7.48
C VAL A 103 35.60 56.95 -8.26
N THR A 104 35.70 58.16 -7.69
CA THR A 104 35.96 59.38 -8.46
C THR A 104 37.42 59.76 -8.27
N ILE A 105 38.22 59.64 -9.33
CA ILE A 105 39.51 60.32 -9.51
C ILE A 105 39.35 61.17 -10.76
N GLU A 106 39.67 62.46 -10.68
CA GLU A 106 40.14 63.19 -11.84
C GLU A 106 41.67 63.09 -11.89
N ASN A 107 42.13 62.58 -13.04
CA ASN A 107 43.42 62.80 -13.72
C ASN A 107 44.71 62.42 -12.95
N GLU A 108 45.61 61.58 -13.45
CA GLU A 108 46.16 61.45 -14.80
C GLU A 108 46.60 60.00 -15.08
N LYS A 109 46.48 59.58 -16.35
CA LYS A 109 47.20 58.48 -17.04
C LYS A 109 47.74 57.37 -16.11
N ALA A 110 46.85 56.47 -15.69
CA ALA A 110 47.21 55.45 -14.71
C ALA A 110 47.42 54.06 -15.33
N ASP A 111 48.31 53.33 -14.67
CA ASP A 111 48.62 51.91 -14.80
C ASP A 111 47.35 51.02 -14.84
N PRO A 112 47.44 49.80 -15.41
CA PRO A 112 46.29 48.90 -15.57
C PRO A 112 45.54 48.68 -14.25
N VAL A 113 44.21 48.77 -14.30
CA VAL A 113 43.38 48.68 -13.10
C VAL A 113 43.05 47.22 -12.85
N ILE A 114 43.71 46.66 -11.83
CA ILE A 114 43.46 45.30 -11.35
C ILE A 114 42.42 45.37 -10.24
N ILE A 115 41.30 44.67 -10.43
CA ILE A 115 40.21 44.55 -9.46
C ILE A 115 40.08 43.09 -9.06
N THR A 116 39.95 42.82 -7.77
CA THR A 116 39.68 41.47 -7.26
C THR A 116 38.32 41.43 -6.59
N LYS A 117 37.49 40.44 -6.93
CA LYS A 117 36.20 40.17 -6.27
C LYS A 117 36.13 38.72 -5.82
N GLU A 118 35.26 38.44 -4.86
CA GLU A 118 34.96 37.07 -4.40
C GLU A 118 33.63 36.61 -5.00
N GLU A 119 33.61 35.37 -5.50
CA GLU A 119 32.41 34.68 -5.99
C GLU A 119 32.25 33.35 -5.23
N SER A 120 31.02 32.86 -5.10
CA SER A 120 30.77 31.56 -4.48
C SER A 120 29.80 30.69 -5.27
N HIS A 121 30.01 29.37 -5.22
CA HIS A 121 29.12 28.35 -5.77
C HIS A 121 29.06 27.11 -4.87
N THR A 122 28.06 26.26 -5.08
CA THR A 122 27.85 25.03 -4.29
C THR A 122 28.13 23.76 -5.09
N GLU A 123 28.68 22.76 -4.42
CA GLU A 123 28.94 21.41 -4.95
C GLU A 123 28.38 20.34 -4.00
N LYS A 124 27.92 19.22 -4.57
CA LYS A 124 27.36 18.10 -3.80
C LYS A 124 28.46 17.23 -3.21
N ILE A 125 28.27 16.79 -1.97
CA ILE A 125 29.07 15.75 -1.32
C ILE A 125 28.23 14.48 -1.31
N LEU A 126 28.69 13.42 -1.98
CA LEU A 126 27.96 12.16 -2.01
C LEU A 126 27.93 11.51 -0.62
N PHE A 127 26.80 10.90 -0.26
CA PHE A 127 26.72 10.05 0.93
C PHE A 127 27.42 8.72 0.70
N GLU A 128 27.82 8.06 1.78
CA GLU A 128 28.35 6.70 1.75
C GLU A 128 27.29 5.70 2.24
N THR A 129 27.39 4.45 1.83
CA THR A 129 26.56 3.36 2.34
C THR A 129 27.32 2.59 3.43
N VAL A 130 26.74 2.53 4.63
CA VAL A 130 27.26 1.79 5.79
C VAL A 130 26.49 0.49 5.94
N ARG A 131 27.22 -0.63 5.89
CA ARG A 131 26.65 -1.98 6.05
C ARG A 131 26.85 -2.49 7.47
N LYS A 132 25.78 -2.95 8.11
CA LYS A 132 25.80 -3.40 9.52
C LYS A 132 25.14 -4.76 9.67
N GLU A 133 25.74 -5.64 10.46
CA GLU A 133 25.16 -6.95 10.76
C GLU A 133 23.90 -6.81 11.61
N ASN A 134 22.85 -7.55 11.25
CA ASN A 134 21.65 -7.72 12.04
C ASN A 134 21.44 -9.23 12.30
N LYS A 135 21.29 -9.61 13.58
CA LYS A 135 21.13 -11.00 14.03
C LYS A 135 19.69 -11.50 13.99
N ASP A 136 18.75 -10.59 13.82
CA ASP A 136 17.32 -10.87 13.70
C ASP A 136 16.90 -11.00 12.23
N LEU A 137 17.69 -10.43 11.31
CA LEU A 137 17.51 -10.51 9.86
C LEU A 137 18.15 -11.78 9.28
N GLN A 138 17.45 -12.44 8.35
CA GLN A 138 17.86 -13.68 7.70
C GLN A 138 19.18 -13.56 6.93
N LYS A 139 20.05 -14.57 7.01
CA LYS A 139 21.31 -14.60 6.26
C LYS A 139 21.08 -14.38 4.76
N GLY A 140 21.70 -13.33 4.20
CA GLY A 140 21.57 -12.93 2.79
C GLY A 140 20.45 -11.93 2.50
N VAL A 141 19.62 -11.60 3.49
CA VAL A 141 18.63 -10.51 3.40
C VAL A 141 19.26 -9.19 3.81
N GLU A 142 18.97 -8.13 3.08
CA GLU A 142 19.35 -6.76 3.43
C GLU A 142 18.12 -5.86 3.59
N GLN A 143 18.23 -4.92 4.51
CA GLN A 143 17.21 -3.94 4.82
C GLN A 143 17.86 -2.56 4.93
N VAL A 144 17.35 -1.58 4.19
CA VAL A 144 17.73 -0.17 4.39
C VAL A 144 16.98 0.33 5.62
N VAL A 145 17.72 0.75 6.65
CA VAL A 145 17.17 1.30 7.91
C VAL A 145 17.34 2.81 8.02
N GLN A 146 18.15 3.41 7.15
CA GLN A 146 18.31 4.85 7.01
C GLN A 146 18.64 5.20 5.57
N GLU A 147 17.81 6.05 4.95
CA GLU A 147 18.05 6.56 3.60
C GLU A 147 19.23 7.55 3.57
N GLY A 148 20.07 7.46 2.53
CA GLY A 148 21.19 8.36 2.33
C GLY A 148 20.77 9.73 1.81
N ILE A 149 21.39 10.80 2.33
CA ILE A 149 21.15 12.17 1.89
C ILE A 149 22.49 12.84 1.58
N ASN A 150 22.66 13.30 0.34
CA ASN A 150 23.86 14.03 -0.06
C ASN A 150 24.05 15.32 0.75
N GLY A 151 25.31 15.62 1.05
CA GLY A 151 25.75 16.88 1.63
C GLY A 151 26.03 17.94 0.56
N GLU A 152 26.46 19.12 1.00
CA GLU A 152 26.79 20.27 0.17
C GLU A 152 28.03 20.99 0.74
N LYS A 153 28.91 21.45 -0.14
CA LYS A 153 29.98 22.40 0.18
C LYS A 153 29.84 23.68 -0.64
N THR A 154 30.23 24.79 -0.06
CA THR A 154 30.36 26.09 -0.72
C THR A 154 31.82 26.39 -0.96
N ILE A 155 32.17 26.71 -2.20
CA ILE A 155 33.51 27.12 -2.59
C ILE A 155 33.50 28.63 -2.81
N ILE A 156 34.49 29.33 -2.26
CA ILE A 156 34.70 30.76 -2.45
C ILE A 156 35.99 30.97 -3.22
N GLU A 157 35.89 31.67 -4.33
CA GLU A 157 36.97 31.89 -5.27
C GLU A 157 37.25 33.39 -5.41
N LYS A 158 38.54 33.74 -5.46
CA LYS A 158 38.99 35.09 -5.78
C LYS A 158 39.17 35.21 -7.28
N VAL A 159 38.38 36.08 -7.88
CA VAL A 159 38.43 36.40 -9.30
C VAL A 159 39.18 37.70 -9.50
N THR A 160 40.28 37.65 -10.23
CA THR A 160 41.07 38.81 -10.61
C THR A 160 40.66 39.25 -12.01
N LEU A 161 40.24 40.51 -12.11
CA LEU A 161 39.91 41.19 -13.34
C LEU A 161 41.00 42.22 -13.62
N THR A 162 41.55 42.22 -14.83
CA THR A 162 42.41 43.32 -15.31
C THR A 162 41.66 44.04 -16.43
N ASP A 163 41.43 45.34 -16.25
CA ASP A 163 40.64 46.16 -17.18
C ASP A 163 39.25 45.54 -17.49
N GLY A 164 38.64 44.93 -16.47
CA GLY A 164 37.29 44.36 -16.53
C GLY A 164 37.18 42.95 -17.13
N LYS A 165 38.29 42.31 -17.53
CA LYS A 165 38.31 40.92 -18.02
C LYS A 165 38.98 39.99 -17.01
N GLU A 166 38.42 38.79 -16.82
CA GLU A 166 38.97 37.78 -15.91
C GLU A 166 40.32 37.29 -16.41
N THR A 167 41.34 37.46 -15.57
CA THR A 167 42.72 37.07 -15.85
C THR A 167 43.22 35.98 -14.91
N ASN A 168 42.63 35.82 -13.72
CA ASN A 168 42.94 34.73 -12.80
C ASN A 168 41.75 34.37 -11.90
N ARG A 169 41.62 33.09 -11.55
CA ARG A 169 40.64 32.56 -10.60
C ARG A 169 41.32 31.56 -9.69
N GLU A 170 41.19 31.78 -8.40
CA GLU A 170 41.87 30.99 -7.38
C GLU A 170 40.87 30.62 -6.28
N VAL A 171 40.78 29.33 -5.96
CA VAL A 171 40.02 28.86 -4.79
C VAL A 171 40.74 29.34 -3.55
N ILE A 172 40.07 30.18 -2.77
CA ILE A 172 40.64 30.74 -1.54
C ILE A 172 40.08 30.06 -0.29
N ARG A 173 38.87 29.52 -0.35
CA ARG A 173 38.23 28.81 0.77
C ARG A 173 37.19 27.82 0.28
N GLU A 174 37.13 26.67 0.92
CA GLU A 174 36.01 25.72 0.81
C GLU A 174 35.40 25.50 2.20
N GLU A 175 34.07 25.41 2.25
CA GLU A 175 33.34 25.20 3.50
C GLU A 175 32.20 24.21 3.29
N VAL A 176 32.18 23.13 4.07
CA VAL A 176 31.06 22.17 4.06
C VAL A 176 29.87 22.79 4.78
N THR A 177 28.80 23.08 4.04
CA THR A 177 27.59 23.74 4.56
C THR A 177 26.50 22.75 4.95
N LYS A 178 26.53 21.54 4.38
CA LYS A 178 25.67 20.43 4.80
C LYS A 178 26.46 19.12 4.78
N GLN A 179 26.54 18.44 5.91
CA GLN A 179 27.17 17.12 5.96
C GLN A 179 26.28 16.09 5.26
N PRO A 180 26.85 15.14 4.50
CA PRO A 180 26.08 14.01 4.01
C PRO A 180 25.60 13.13 5.17
N ILE A 181 24.42 12.54 5.00
CA ILE A 181 23.88 11.50 5.89
C ILE A 181 24.04 10.19 5.15
N ASN A 182 24.80 9.27 5.74
CA ASN A 182 25.05 7.96 5.14
C ASN A 182 23.79 7.11 5.08
N GLU A 183 23.67 6.32 4.03
CA GLU A 183 22.68 5.26 3.94
C GLU A 183 23.10 4.12 4.86
N VAL A 184 22.19 3.58 5.67
CA VAL A 184 22.49 2.43 6.53
C VAL A 184 21.71 1.24 6.05
N VAL A 185 22.44 0.20 5.64
CA VAL A 185 21.90 -1.09 5.20
C VAL A 185 22.28 -2.14 6.24
N GLU A 186 21.27 -2.71 6.88
CA GLU A 186 21.46 -3.87 7.75
C GLU A 186 21.40 -5.16 6.93
N TYR A 187 22.37 -6.04 7.09
CA TYR A 187 22.39 -7.35 6.44
C TYR A 187 22.29 -8.47 7.47
N GLY A 188 21.51 -9.48 7.12
CA GLY A 188 21.17 -10.54 8.04
C GLY A 188 22.28 -11.55 8.24
N THR A 189 22.39 -12.00 9.49
CA THR A 189 23.30 -13.04 9.95
C THR A 189 22.56 -14.18 10.66
N LYS A 190 21.23 -14.05 10.78
CA LYS A 190 20.39 -15.08 11.36
C LYS A 190 20.37 -16.30 10.45
N GLU A 191 20.96 -17.39 10.92
CA GLU A 191 20.73 -18.69 10.31
C GLU A 191 19.31 -19.11 10.68
N GLU A 192 18.39 -18.96 9.73
CA GLU A 192 16.98 -19.26 9.93
C GLU A 192 16.66 -20.69 9.53
N SER A 193 15.73 -21.32 10.26
CA SER A 193 15.10 -22.56 9.80
C SER A 193 14.44 -22.27 8.47
N LEU A 194 14.95 -22.91 7.42
CA LEU A 194 14.61 -22.78 6.00
C LEU A 194 13.16 -23.15 5.63
N SER A 195 12.18 -22.99 6.52
CA SER A 195 10.90 -23.69 6.46
C SER A 195 9.64 -22.84 6.56
N ASP A 196 9.71 -21.51 6.61
CA ASP A 196 8.49 -20.69 6.54
C ASP A 196 8.17 -20.32 5.07
N PRO A 197 7.23 -21.04 4.42
CA PRO A 197 6.92 -20.80 3.03
C PRO A 197 6.17 -19.47 2.80
N LEU A 198 5.71 -18.79 3.85
CA LEU A 198 4.96 -17.54 3.72
C LEU A 198 5.83 -16.29 3.98
N SER A 199 7.14 -16.49 4.15
CA SER A 199 8.11 -15.41 4.33
C SER A 199 8.30 -14.54 3.05
N PRO A 200 8.73 -13.28 3.19
CA PRO A 200 8.97 -12.36 2.06
C PRO A 200 9.89 -12.86 0.96
N ILE A 201 10.90 -13.67 1.28
CA ILE A 201 11.85 -14.25 0.31
C ILE A 201 11.40 -15.60 -0.23
N GLN A 202 10.35 -16.19 0.35
CA GLN A 202 9.66 -17.38 -0.17
C GLN A 202 10.58 -18.59 -0.41
N GLY A 203 11.66 -18.69 0.37
CA GLY A 203 12.65 -19.77 0.24
C GLY A 203 13.72 -19.54 -0.83
N LEU A 204 13.76 -18.40 -1.51
CA LEU A 204 14.88 -18.01 -2.37
C LEU A 204 16.15 -17.81 -1.55
N GLN A 205 17.30 -18.19 -2.10
CA GLN A 205 18.61 -18.06 -1.48
C GLN A 205 19.62 -17.41 -2.43
N VAL A 206 20.65 -16.80 -1.85
CA VAL A 206 21.83 -16.35 -2.61
C VAL A 206 22.47 -17.53 -3.32
N GLY A 207 22.73 -17.38 -4.61
CA GLY A 207 23.23 -18.42 -5.50
C GLY A 207 22.15 -19.14 -6.31
N ASP A 208 20.86 -18.98 -5.95
CA ASP A 208 19.76 -19.52 -6.76
C ASP A 208 19.70 -18.85 -8.12
N THR A 209 19.03 -19.48 -9.08
CA THR A 209 18.71 -18.86 -10.36
C THR A 209 17.31 -18.26 -10.31
N PHE A 210 17.19 -16.97 -10.62
CA PHE A 210 15.91 -16.27 -10.71
C PHE A 210 15.86 -15.45 -12.00
N ASN A 211 14.86 -15.69 -12.85
CA ASN A 211 14.68 -15.05 -14.16
C ASN A 211 15.94 -15.00 -15.04
N GLY A 212 16.77 -16.04 -14.96
CA GLY A 212 18.00 -16.15 -15.76
C GLY A 212 19.22 -15.41 -15.22
N GLY A 213 19.12 -14.77 -14.04
CA GLY A 213 20.25 -14.26 -13.28
C GLY A 213 20.52 -15.08 -12.02
N VAL A 214 21.73 -14.96 -11.48
CA VAL A 214 22.11 -15.56 -10.19
C VAL A 214 21.70 -14.61 -9.07
N VAL A 215 21.00 -15.09 -8.05
CA VAL A 215 20.60 -14.28 -6.89
C VAL A 215 21.84 -13.89 -6.09
N GLU A 216 22.05 -12.59 -5.92
CA GLU A 216 23.17 -12.03 -5.14
C GLU A 216 22.71 -11.47 -3.79
N GLY A 217 21.41 -11.20 -3.63
CA GLY A 217 20.83 -10.68 -2.39
C GLY A 217 19.37 -10.28 -2.54
N PHE A 218 18.81 -9.68 -1.48
CA PHE A 218 17.42 -9.23 -1.42
C PHE A 218 17.31 -7.85 -0.79
N ILE A 219 16.36 -7.05 -1.27
CA ILE A 219 15.91 -5.80 -0.63
C ILE A 219 14.52 -6.06 -0.05
N ILE A 220 14.43 -6.10 1.28
CA ILE A 220 13.16 -6.37 1.97
C ILE A 220 12.62 -5.08 2.58
N ASN A 221 11.62 -4.52 1.89
CA ASN A 221 10.92 -3.31 2.31
C ASN A 221 9.72 -3.62 3.22
N ILE A 222 9.17 -4.83 3.13
CA ILE A 222 8.01 -5.31 3.89
C ILE A 222 8.44 -6.66 4.50
N PRO A 223 9.05 -6.66 5.70
CA PRO A 223 9.64 -7.85 6.31
C PRO A 223 8.62 -8.81 6.92
N GLU A 224 7.38 -8.37 7.15
CA GLU A 224 6.34 -9.20 7.75
C GLU A 224 5.89 -10.33 6.81
N ASN A 225 5.67 -11.50 7.39
CA ASN A 225 5.02 -12.61 6.70
C ASN A 225 3.58 -12.24 6.35
N ILE A 226 3.13 -12.66 5.17
CA ILE A 226 1.78 -12.34 4.67
C ILE A 226 0.65 -12.82 5.59
N ASN A 227 0.83 -13.93 6.31
CA ASN A 227 -0.16 -14.43 7.26
C ASN A 227 -0.28 -13.54 8.50
N ASP A 228 0.82 -12.93 8.94
CA ASP A 228 0.79 -12.03 10.08
C ASP A 228 0.17 -10.69 9.70
N LEU A 229 0.50 -10.17 8.50
CA LEU A 229 -0.22 -9.04 7.91
C LEU A 229 -1.72 -9.33 7.79
N ALA A 230 -2.11 -10.53 7.33
CA ALA A 230 -3.52 -10.90 7.23
C ALA A 230 -4.24 -10.91 8.59
N LYS A 231 -3.58 -11.31 9.68
CA LYS A 231 -4.14 -11.30 11.04
C LYS A 231 -4.28 -9.88 11.60
N GLU A 232 -3.36 -8.99 11.26
CA GLU A 232 -3.40 -7.59 11.71
C GLU A 232 -4.49 -6.80 10.99
N LYS A 233 -4.80 -7.17 9.75
CA LYS A 233 -5.87 -6.54 8.97
C LYS A 233 -7.23 -6.68 9.67
N ASN A 234 -7.86 -5.54 9.91
CA ASN A 234 -9.19 -5.44 10.50
C ASN A 234 -9.92 -4.20 9.96
N ASN A 235 -11.15 -3.96 10.42
CA ASN A 235 -11.96 -2.84 9.91
C ASN A 235 -11.38 -1.45 10.24
N SER A 236 -10.52 -1.33 11.26
CA SER A 236 -9.93 -0.05 11.68
C SER A 236 -8.71 0.36 10.84
N ASN A 237 -8.05 -0.57 10.14
CA ASN A 237 -6.86 -0.31 9.31
C ASN A 237 -7.05 -0.63 7.81
N GLU A 238 -8.27 -0.89 7.37
CA GLU A 238 -8.55 -1.22 5.96
C GLU A 238 -8.09 -0.13 4.98
N GLN A 239 -8.26 1.14 5.34
CA GLN A 239 -7.81 2.26 4.51
C GLN A 239 -6.29 2.32 4.39
N GLU A 240 -5.56 1.99 5.47
CA GLU A 240 -4.10 1.91 5.46
C GLU A 240 -3.62 0.80 4.50
N TYR A 241 -4.26 -0.38 4.55
CA TYR A 241 -3.95 -1.48 3.64
C TYR A 241 -4.20 -1.10 2.18
N TYR A 242 -5.28 -0.37 1.90
CA TYR A 242 -5.56 0.17 0.58
C TYR A 242 -4.50 1.18 0.12
N GLU A 243 -4.06 2.08 0.99
CA GLU A 243 -3.01 3.05 0.67
C GLU A 243 -1.65 2.38 0.43
N LYS A 244 -1.27 1.42 1.29
CA LYS A 244 -0.06 0.61 1.12
C LYS A 244 -0.10 -0.25 -0.14
N ALA A 245 -1.27 -0.75 -0.54
CA ALA A 245 -1.44 -1.48 -1.80
C ALA A 245 -1.24 -0.58 -3.04
N ASN A 246 -1.61 0.70 -2.95
CA ASN A 246 -1.37 1.68 -4.01
C ASN A 246 0.06 2.21 -4.05
N ASN A 247 0.81 2.02 -2.96
CA ASN A 247 2.23 2.31 -2.95
C ASN A 247 3.01 1.25 -3.76
N HIS A 248 3.96 1.67 -4.58
CA HIS A 248 4.74 0.77 -5.43
C HIS A 248 5.95 0.17 -4.69
N THR A 249 5.80 -0.03 -3.37
CA THR A 249 6.81 -0.64 -2.51
C THR A 249 6.62 -2.15 -2.49
N TYR A 250 7.65 -2.89 -2.89
CA TYR A 250 7.66 -4.35 -2.89
C TYR A 250 9.03 -4.87 -2.46
N ASN A 251 9.06 -6.12 -2.01
CA ASN A 251 10.31 -6.84 -1.77
C ASN A 251 10.94 -7.19 -3.11
N SER A 252 12.26 -7.03 -3.21
CA SER A 252 12.99 -7.23 -4.46
C SER A 252 14.12 -8.24 -4.29
N VAL A 253 14.30 -9.08 -5.30
CA VAL A 253 15.50 -9.90 -5.46
C VAL A 253 16.50 -9.18 -6.34
N ILE A 254 17.76 -9.25 -5.94
CA ILE A 254 18.91 -8.74 -6.69
C ILE A 254 19.51 -9.92 -7.45
N THR A 255 19.50 -9.84 -8.78
CA THR A 255 20.10 -10.87 -9.63
C THR A 255 21.24 -10.30 -10.45
N LYS A 256 22.28 -11.10 -10.68
CA LYS A 256 23.39 -10.78 -11.58
C LYS A 256 23.30 -11.60 -12.86
N GLN A 257 23.25 -10.91 -14.00
CA GLN A 257 23.23 -11.51 -15.33
C GLN A 257 24.20 -10.75 -16.25
N ASN A 258 25.19 -11.45 -16.81
CA ASN A 258 26.21 -10.86 -17.70
C ASN A 258 26.89 -9.60 -17.10
N ASP A 259 27.28 -9.68 -15.82
CA ASP A 259 27.86 -8.57 -15.04
C ASP A 259 26.97 -7.34 -14.82
N VAL A 260 25.68 -7.44 -15.13
CA VAL A 260 24.66 -6.42 -14.81
C VAL A 260 23.83 -6.89 -13.62
N PHE A 261 23.62 -6.00 -12.65
CA PHE A 261 22.70 -6.22 -11.54
C PHE A 261 21.28 -5.78 -11.93
N LEU A 262 20.30 -6.63 -11.69
CA LEU A 262 18.88 -6.40 -11.91
C LEU A 262 18.14 -6.47 -10.58
N TYR A 263 17.13 -5.63 -10.43
CA TYR A 263 16.26 -5.55 -9.25
C TYR A 263 14.85 -5.89 -9.68
N GLN A 264 14.33 -7.01 -9.19
CA GLN A 264 13.04 -7.55 -9.64
C GLN A 264 12.11 -7.78 -8.45
N PRO A 265 10.81 -7.46 -8.55
CA PRO A 265 9.85 -7.80 -7.51
C PRO A 265 9.86 -9.31 -7.24
N ILE A 266 9.83 -9.70 -5.97
CA ILE A 266 9.66 -11.10 -5.59
C ILE A 266 8.18 -11.47 -5.82
N PRO A 267 7.84 -12.39 -6.75
CA PRO A 267 6.47 -12.84 -6.96
C PRO A 267 5.95 -13.60 -5.74
N TYR A 268 4.70 -14.04 -5.73
CA TYR A 268 4.12 -14.97 -4.74
C TYR A 268 4.38 -16.42 -5.12
N ASN A 269 4.84 -17.23 -4.16
CA ASN A 269 5.05 -18.66 -4.33
C ASN A 269 3.74 -19.45 -4.26
N ASN A 270 3.86 -20.76 -4.50
CA ASN A 270 2.71 -21.66 -4.55
C ASN A 270 1.88 -21.67 -3.27
N GLU A 271 2.50 -21.54 -2.10
CA GLU A 271 1.79 -21.60 -0.81
C GLU A 271 0.96 -20.34 -0.58
N VAL A 272 1.51 -19.16 -0.90
CA VAL A 272 0.73 -17.90 -0.86
C VAL A 272 -0.40 -17.91 -1.88
N VAL A 273 -0.14 -18.38 -3.11
CA VAL A 273 -1.16 -18.49 -4.16
C VAL A 273 -2.28 -19.46 -3.75
N ASN A 274 -1.94 -20.60 -3.17
CA ASN A 274 -2.91 -21.57 -2.66
C ASN A 274 -3.73 -20.95 -1.54
N LEU A 275 -3.08 -20.31 -0.55
CA LEU A 275 -3.75 -19.65 0.56
C LEU A 275 -4.76 -18.60 0.08
N PHE A 276 -4.38 -17.78 -0.91
CA PHE A 276 -5.29 -16.82 -1.54
C PHE A 276 -6.49 -17.47 -2.23
N ASN A 277 -6.25 -18.55 -2.97
CA ASN A 277 -7.28 -19.15 -3.83
C ASN A 277 -8.26 -20.06 -3.08
N THR A 278 -7.86 -20.66 -1.96
CA THR A 278 -8.61 -21.73 -1.28
C THR A 278 -9.16 -21.34 0.10
N THR A 279 -8.82 -20.16 0.62
CA THR A 279 -9.25 -19.71 1.95
C THR A 279 -9.69 -18.25 1.91
N ASP A 280 -10.55 -17.84 2.84
CA ASP A 280 -10.87 -16.42 3.07
C ASP A 280 -9.83 -15.72 3.98
N THR A 281 -8.65 -16.32 4.20
CA THR A 281 -7.65 -15.79 5.13
C THR A 281 -7.02 -14.49 4.63
N LEU A 282 -6.67 -14.40 3.34
CA LEU A 282 -6.02 -13.21 2.77
C LEU A 282 -7.06 -12.21 2.24
N VAL A 283 -8.08 -12.72 1.55
CA VAL A 283 -9.16 -11.94 0.95
C VAL A 283 -10.48 -12.56 1.35
N ASN A 284 -11.37 -11.75 1.91
CA ASN A 284 -12.72 -12.17 2.20
C ASN A 284 -13.60 -11.96 0.96
N THR A 285 -14.11 -13.04 0.39
CA THR A 285 -14.89 -13.01 -0.87
C THR A 285 -16.15 -12.14 -0.77
N VAL A 286 -16.84 -12.18 0.37
CA VAL A 286 -18.05 -11.37 0.61
C VAL A 286 -17.70 -9.89 0.64
N LYS A 287 -16.66 -9.53 1.38
CA LYS A 287 -16.18 -8.15 1.50
C LYS A 287 -15.66 -7.63 0.16
N LEU A 288 -14.94 -8.45 -0.62
CA LEU A 288 -14.53 -8.12 -1.99
C LEU A 288 -15.72 -7.74 -2.87
N ASN A 289 -16.77 -8.57 -2.85
CA ASN A 289 -17.99 -8.29 -3.60
C ASN A 289 -18.73 -7.04 -3.07
N GLN A 290 -18.70 -6.77 -1.77
CA GLN A 290 -19.25 -5.54 -1.19
C GLN A 290 -18.50 -4.29 -1.67
N GLU A 291 -17.16 -4.30 -1.66
CA GLU A 291 -16.37 -3.17 -2.17
C GLU A 291 -16.61 -2.96 -3.67
N PHE A 292 -16.67 -4.04 -4.47
CA PHE A 292 -17.00 -3.94 -5.88
C PHE A 292 -18.44 -3.43 -6.11
N ALA A 293 -19.41 -3.87 -5.29
CA ALA A 293 -20.80 -3.39 -5.35
C ALA A 293 -20.88 -1.88 -5.13
N LYS A 294 -20.11 -1.33 -4.18
CA LYS A 294 -20.09 0.12 -3.91
C LYS A 294 -19.68 0.90 -5.16
N LEU A 295 -18.59 0.48 -5.82
CA LEU A 295 -18.09 1.12 -7.04
C LEU A 295 -19.08 0.97 -8.19
N LEU A 296 -19.53 -0.25 -8.45
CA LEU A 296 -20.44 -0.57 -9.54
C LEU A 296 -21.77 0.17 -9.40
N ASN A 297 -22.37 0.15 -8.22
CA ASN A 297 -23.69 0.72 -8.01
C ASN A 297 -23.66 2.24 -7.93
N ALA A 298 -22.57 2.86 -7.45
CA ALA A 298 -22.37 4.30 -7.58
C ALA A 298 -22.30 4.73 -9.04
N GLU A 299 -21.55 3.99 -9.87
CA GLU A 299 -21.47 4.26 -11.32
C GLU A 299 -22.83 4.06 -12.00
N ARG A 300 -23.52 2.95 -11.72
CA ARG A 300 -24.87 2.67 -12.25
C ARG A 300 -25.87 3.75 -11.86
N GLN A 301 -25.87 4.18 -10.60
CA GLN A 301 -26.73 5.25 -10.12
C GLN A 301 -26.45 6.57 -10.86
N SER A 302 -25.17 6.89 -11.14
CA SER A 302 -24.80 8.07 -11.93
C SER A 302 -25.35 8.05 -13.36
N LYS A 303 -25.70 6.85 -13.87
CA LYS A 303 -26.34 6.63 -15.18
C LYS A 303 -27.85 6.44 -15.11
N GLY A 304 -28.46 6.57 -13.93
CA GLY A 304 -29.89 6.34 -13.73
C GLY A 304 -30.30 4.87 -13.76
N LEU A 305 -29.34 3.95 -13.59
CA LEU A 305 -29.59 2.51 -13.59
C LEU A 305 -29.86 1.98 -12.18
N LEU A 306 -30.65 0.91 -12.10
CA LEU A 306 -30.91 0.21 -10.85
C LEU A 306 -29.62 -0.46 -10.32
N PRO A 307 -29.40 -0.45 -8.99
CA PRO A 307 -28.27 -1.17 -8.40
C PRO A 307 -28.40 -2.68 -8.59
N LEU A 308 -27.26 -3.36 -8.68
CA LEU A 308 -27.18 -4.81 -8.72
C LEU A 308 -26.96 -5.39 -7.32
N ASN A 309 -27.58 -6.55 -7.09
CA ASN A 309 -27.36 -7.32 -5.87
C ASN A 309 -26.21 -8.31 -6.05
N TYR A 310 -25.48 -8.62 -4.98
CA TYR A 310 -24.54 -9.72 -4.96
C TYR A 310 -25.29 -11.07 -5.08
N ALA A 311 -24.83 -11.95 -5.97
CA ALA A 311 -25.39 -13.27 -6.24
C ALA A 311 -24.39 -14.38 -5.87
N ASP A 312 -24.42 -14.81 -4.62
CA ASP A 312 -23.59 -15.89 -4.08
C ASP A 312 -23.74 -17.22 -4.85
N TYR A 313 -24.94 -17.52 -5.35
CA TYR A 313 -25.22 -18.72 -6.13
C TYR A 313 -24.45 -18.80 -7.48
N LEU A 314 -23.83 -17.70 -7.93
CA LEU A 314 -22.96 -17.67 -9.11
C LEU A 314 -21.47 -17.82 -8.77
N GLN A 315 -21.10 -17.77 -7.48
CA GLN A 315 -19.70 -17.69 -7.05
C GLN A 315 -18.87 -18.88 -7.52
N GLU A 316 -19.40 -20.12 -7.41
CA GLU A 316 -18.67 -21.33 -7.82
C GLU A 316 -18.31 -21.31 -9.32
N GLY A 317 -19.25 -20.86 -10.16
CA GLY A 317 -19.00 -20.72 -11.58
C GLY A 317 -18.00 -19.61 -11.87
N ALA A 318 -18.12 -18.46 -11.21
CA ALA A 318 -17.16 -17.36 -11.37
C ALA A 318 -15.75 -17.74 -10.88
N ASP A 319 -15.64 -18.52 -9.80
CA ASP A 319 -14.37 -19.07 -9.29
C ASP A 319 -13.73 -20.02 -10.28
N THR A 320 -14.51 -20.92 -10.86
CA THR A 320 -14.05 -21.82 -11.92
C THR A 320 -13.48 -21.01 -13.09
N ARG A 321 -14.17 -19.93 -13.48
CA ARG A 321 -13.75 -19.08 -14.60
C ARG A 321 -12.49 -18.27 -14.30
N SER A 322 -12.38 -17.70 -13.11
CA SER A 322 -11.17 -17.01 -12.66
C SER A 322 -9.97 -17.95 -12.54
N GLN A 323 -10.20 -19.19 -12.09
CA GLN A 323 -9.17 -20.23 -12.03
C GLN A 323 -8.71 -20.64 -13.44
N GLU A 324 -9.64 -20.87 -14.36
CA GLU A 324 -9.33 -21.16 -15.76
C GLU A 324 -8.51 -20.04 -16.43
N LEU A 325 -8.78 -18.78 -16.09
CA LEU A 325 -7.99 -17.65 -16.58
C LEU A 325 -6.53 -17.72 -16.14
N VAL A 326 -6.27 -18.03 -14.86
CA VAL A 326 -4.89 -18.08 -14.34
C VAL A 326 -4.16 -19.37 -14.71
N ASP A 327 -4.88 -20.47 -14.94
CA ASP A 327 -4.29 -21.76 -15.33
C ASP A 327 -3.89 -21.78 -16.82
N TYR A 328 -4.69 -21.15 -17.68
CA TYR A 328 -4.49 -21.22 -19.14
C TYR A 328 -4.00 -19.90 -19.75
N GLY A 329 -4.17 -18.77 -19.06
CA GLY A 329 -3.80 -17.44 -19.56
C GLY A 329 -4.72 -16.88 -20.64
N HIS A 330 -5.75 -17.61 -21.06
CA HIS A 330 -6.67 -17.21 -22.12
C HIS A 330 -8.02 -17.96 -22.05
N ILE A 331 -9.04 -17.40 -22.70
CA ILE A 331 -10.40 -17.97 -22.80
C ILE A 331 -10.87 -18.07 -24.26
N VAL A 332 -9.93 -18.43 -25.14
CA VAL A 332 -10.12 -18.49 -26.60
C VAL A 332 -9.69 -19.86 -27.12
N VAL A 333 -10.61 -20.61 -27.73
CA VAL A 333 -10.30 -21.90 -28.37
C VAL A 333 -10.78 -21.84 -29.82
N ASN A 334 -9.90 -22.15 -30.78
CA ASN A 334 -10.19 -22.13 -32.21
C ASN A 334 -10.82 -20.81 -32.70
N GLY A 335 -10.31 -19.67 -32.20
CA GLY A 335 -10.80 -18.33 -32.54
C GLY A 335 -12.13 -17.93 -31.89
N LYS A 336 -12.76 -18.82 -31.11
CA LYS A 336 -13.97 -18.51 -30.33
C LYS A 336 -13.59 -18.04 -28.93
N ALA A 337 -13.93 -16.81 -28.59
CA ALA A 337 -13.74 -16.24 -27.25
C ALA A 337 -14.85 -16.63 -26.27
N HIS A 338 -14.62 -16.40 -24.98
CA HIS A 338 -15.55 -16.73 -23.88
C HIS A 338 -15.95 -18.22 -23.88
N VAL A 339 -14.94 -19.07 -23.99
CA VAL A 339 -15.06 -20.52 -23.89
C VAL A 339 -14.23 -21.05 -22.72
N ARG A 340 -14.54 -22.28 -22.30
CA ARG A 340 -13.71 -23.02 -21.34
C ARG A 340 -12.45 -23.50 -22.06
N PRO A 341 -11.25 -23.17 -21.58
CA PRO A 341 -10.01 -23.37 -22.33
C PRO A 341 -9.62 -24.86 -22.48
N HIS A 342 -10.08 -25.76 -21.61
CA HIS A 342 -9.74 -27.19 -21.69
C HIS A 342 -10.55 -27.97 -22.73
N ASP A 343 -11.75 -27.52 -23.10
CA ASP A 343 -12.64 -28.26 -24.01
C ASP A 343 -13.34 -27.42 -25.09
N GLY A 344 -13.19 -26.09 -25.05
CA GLY A 344 -13.83 -25.15 -25.98
C GLY A 344 -15.34 -25.00 -25.80
N SER A 345 -15.91 -25.58 -24.74
CA SER A 345 -17.33 -25.44 -24.39
C SER A 345 -17.66 -24.00 -23.98
N SER A 346 -18.95 -23.65 -23.91
CA SER A 346 -19.37 -22.29 -23.51
C SER A 346 -18.95 -21.99 -22.07
N PHE A 347 -18.49 -20.76 -21.78
CA PHE A 347 -18.16 -20.33 -20.41
C PHE A 347 -19.28 -20.62 -19.40
N ARG A 348 -20.54 -20.52 -19.84
CA ARG A 348 -21.75 -20.82 -19.04
C ARG A 348 -21.74 -22.21 -18.43
N THR A 349 -21.02 -23.15 -19.03
CA THR A 349 -20.94 -24.53 -18.52
C THR A 349 -20.09 -24.67 -17.26
N ALA A 350 -19.38 -23.61 -16.86
CA ALA A 350 -18.78 -23.50 -15.53
C ALA A 350 -19.81 -23.30 -14.40
N TYR A 351 -21.05 -22.89 -14.73
CA TYR A 351 -22.11 -22.62 -13.76
C TYR A 351 -23.10 -23.78 -13.71
N ASP A 352 -23.80 -23.91 -12.59
CA ASP A 352 -24.84 -24.91 -12.41
C ASP A 352 -25.87 -24.83 -13.58
N PRO A 353 -26.20 -25.97 -14.22
CA PRO A 353 -27.10 -26.01 -15.37
C PRO A 353 -28.49 -25.41 -15.13
N THR A 354 -28.91 -25.25 -13.88
CA THR A 354 -30.19 -24.70 -13.47
C THR A 354 -30.21 -23.17 -13.43
N ILE A 355 -29.06 -22.50 -13.40
CA ILE A 355 -28.93 -21.04 -13.18
C ILE A 355 -28.15 -20.30 -14.27
N ARG A 356 -27.77 -20.99 -15.35
CA ARG A 356 -26.86 -20.44 -16.38
C ARG A 356 -27.55 -19.74 -17.56
N TYR A 357 -28.87 -19.58 -17.50
CA TYR A 357 -29.67 -18.92 -18.53
C TYR A 357 -29.54 -17.39 -18.38
N GLY A 358 -29.04 -16.69 -19.39
CA GLY A 358 -28.97 -15.22 -19.34
C GLY A 358 -27.81 -14.61 -18.55
N LEU A 359 -26.82 -15.41 -18.11
CA LEU A 359 -25.55 -14.89 -17.60
C LEU A 359 -24.79 -14.04 -18.64
N SER A 360 -24.06 -13.04 -18.21
CA SER A 360 -23.04 -12.35 -18.99
C SER A 360 -21.70 -12.46 -18.26
N GLU A 361 -20.59 -12.31 -18.99
CA GLU A 361 -19.25 -12.44 -18.42
C GLU A 361 -18.38 -11.26 -18.83
N ASN A 362 -17.68 -10.69 -17.86
CA ASN A 362 -16.44 -9.98 -18.09
C ASN A 362 -15.31 -10.82 -17.49
N SER A 363 -14.24 -10.99 -18.27
CA SER A 363 -13.05 -11.71 -17.84
C SER A 363 -11.84 -10.84 -18.07
N LEU A 364 -10.91 -10.87 -17.12
CA LEU A 364 -9.67 -10.11 -17.14
C LEU A 364 -8.52 -11.01 -16.66
N ILE A 365 -7.39 -10.91 -17.34
CA ILE A 365 -6.10 -11.33 -16.78
C ILE A 365 -5.23 -10.08 -16.64
N ASP A 366 -4.73 -9.85 -15.43
CA ASP A 366 -3.82 -8.77 -15.08
C ASP A 366 -2.65 -9.35 -14.28
N ARG A 367 -1.79 -8.50 -13.71
CA ARG A 367 -0.67 -8.91 -12.85
C ARG A 367 -0.67 -8.20 -11.52
N VAL A 368 -0.26 -8.91 -10.48
CA VAL A 368 0.08 -8.33 -9.17
C VAL A 368 1.57 -8.48 -8.93
N LEU A 369 2.19 -7.38 -8.53
CA LEU A 369 3.59 -7.35 -8.12
C LEU A 369 3.68 -7.74 -6.63
N GLY A 370 4.88 -8.10 -6.18
CA GLY A 370 5.19 -8.61 -4.83
C GLY A 370 4.94 -7.68 -3.64
N ASN A 371 4.03 -6.71 -3.75
CA ASN A 371 3.55 -5.93 -2.63
C ASN A 371 2.39 -6.69 -1.95
N PRO A 372 2.60 -7.31 -0.77
CA PRO A 372 1.60 -8.16 -0.12
C PRO A 372 0.27 -7.45 0.14
N TYR A 373 0.26 -6.13 0.35
CA TYR A 373 -0.96 -5.36 0.57
C TYR A 373 -1.91 -5.39 -0.64
N THR A 374 -1.38 -5.58 -1.87
CA THR A 374 -2.20 -5.69 -3.09
C THR A 374 -3.10 -6.91 -3.12
N ILE A 375 -2.71 -7.99 -2.42
CA ILE A 375 -3.51 -9.22 -2.30
C ILE A 375 -4.16 -9.37 -0.93
N LEU A 376 -3.99 -8.37 -0.06
CA LEU A 376 -4.66 -8.28 1.25
C LEU A 376 -5.74 -7.21 1.27
N SER A 377 -5.86 -6.31 0.29
CA SER A 377 -6.88 -5.26 0.29
C SER A 377 -8.02 -5.58 -0.69
N GLU A 378 -9.20 -5.92 -0.17
CA GLU A 378 -10.42 -6.11 -0.98
C GLU A 378 -10.76 -4.85 -1.78
N LYS A 379 -10.62 -3.68 -1.15
CA LYS A 379 -10.88 -2.39 -1.77
C LYS A 379 -9.96 -2.15 -2.96
N TYR A 380 -8.65 -2.41 -2.80
CA TYR A 380 -7.68 -2.27 -3.89
C TYR A 380 -8.01 -3.23 -5.04
N LEU A 381 -8.26 -4.50 -4.75
CA LEU A 381 -8.58 -5.51 -5.75
C LEU A 381 -9.87 -5.17 -6.51
N ALA A 382 -10.94 -4.81 -5.79
CA ALA A 382 -12.21 -4.39 -6.38
C ALA A 382 -12.04 -3.17 -7.28
N GLU A 383 -11.32 -2.15 -6.82
CA GLU A 383 -11.08 -0.93 -7.59
C GLU A 383 -10.22 -1.19 -8.84
N LYS A 384 -9.17 -2.00 -8.70
CA LYS A 384 -8.30 -2.37 -9.82
C LYS A 384 -9.08 -3.05 -10.94
N VAL A 385 -9.87 -4.07 -10.63
CA VAL A 385 -10.65 -4.80 -11.66
C VAL A 385 -11.80 -3.95 -12.19
N PHE A 386 -12.48 -3.17 -11.34
CA PHE A 386 -13.55 -2.26 -11.74
C PHE A 386 -13.05 -1.20 -12.73
N ASN A 387 -11.97 -0.51 -12.40
CA ASN A 387 -11.40 0.53 -13.26
C ASN A 387 -10.89 -0.04 -14.58
N THR A 388 -10.31 -1.24 -14.56
CA THR A 388 -9.88 -1.92 -15.78
C THR A 388 -11.04 -2.20 -16.71
N TRP A 389 -12.14 -2.75 -16.20
CA TRP A 389 -13.35 -2.99 -16.99
C TRP A 389 -14.07 -1.71 -17.39
N LYS A 390 -14.07 -0.68 -16.53
CA LYS A 390 -14.66 0.62 -16.83
C LYS A 390 -13.98 1.31 -18.02
N ASN A 391 -12.68 1.13 -18.17
CA ASN A 391 -11.90 1.68 -19.27
C ASN A 391 -11.97 0.85 -20.56
N SER A 392 -12.71 -0.28 -20.57
CA SER A 392 -12.96 -1.09 -21.76
C SER A 392 -14.42 -0.95 -22.20
N PRO A 393 -14.72 -0.42 -23.40
CA PRO A 393 -16.10 -0.18 -23.84
C PRO A 393 -17.01 -1.41 -23.76
N GLY A 394 -16.51 -2.59 -24.14
CA GLY A 394 -17.26 -3.85 -24.09
C GLY A 394 -17.56 -4.30 -22.66
N HIS A 395 -16.57 -4.26 -21.77
CA HIS A 395 -16.75 -4.65 -20.38
C HIS A 395 -17.62 -3.65 -19.61
N TYR A 396 -17.43 -2.35 -19.85
CA TYR A 396 -18.26 -1.30 -19.26
C TYR A 396 -19.72 -1.44 -19.69
N SER A 397 -19.99 -1.68 -20.98
CA SER A 397 -21.35 -1.92 -21.47
C SER A 397 -22.01 -3.11 -20.78
N ASN A 398 -21.24 -4.18 -20.49
CA ASN A 398 -21.77 -5.32 -19.76
C ASN A 398 -22.12 -4.98 -18.30
N MET A 399 -21.23 -4.27 -17.59
CA MET A 399 -21.47 -3.81 -16.22
C MET A 399 -22.66 -2.84 -16.11
N MET A 400 -22.89 -2.04 -17.15
CA MET A 400 -23.97 -1.05 -17.23
C MET A 400 -25.24 -1.59 -17.90
N SER A 401 -25.34 -2.90 -18.13
CA SER A 401 -26.55 -3.48 -18.71
C SER A 401 -27.78 -3.16 -17.86
N GLU A 402 -28.84 -2.63 -18.48
CA GLU A 402 -30.13 -2.35 -17.82
C GLU A 402 -30.86 -3.63 -17.40
N HIS A 403 -30.53 -4.74 -18.06
CA HIS A 403 -31.14 -6.05 -17.81
C HIS A 403 -30.46 -6.79 -16.66
N ALA A 404 -29.25 -6.39 -16.27
CA ALA A 404 -28.55 -6.97 -15.13
C ALA A 404 -29.35 -6.72 -13.84
N LYS A 405 -29.57 -7.78 -13.06
CA LYS A 405 -30.25 -7.77 -11.75
C LYS A 405 -29.32 -8.09 -10.60
N ALA A 406 -28.32 -8.93 -10.88
CA ALA A 406 -27.35 -9.35 -9.90
C ALA A 406 -25.97 -9.53 -10.53
N PHE A 407 -24.96 -9.58 -9.67
CA PHE A 407 -23.60 -9.83 -10.09
C PHE A 407 -22.83 -10.67 -9.08
N VAL A 408 -21.73 -11.25 -9.54
CA VAL A 408 -20.67 -11.77 -8.68
C VAL A 408 -19.32 -11.39 -9.28
N LEU A 409 -18.36 -11.10 -8.41
CA LEU A 409 -16.95 -10.98 -8.72
C LEU A 409 -16.20 -12.16 -8.10
N SER A 410 -15.34 -12.76 -8.90
CA SER A 410 -14.32 -13.69 -8.44
C SER A 410 -12.94 -13.21 -8.89
N ILE A 411 -11.94 -13.44 -8.05
CA ILE A 411 -10.52 -13.17 -8.33
C ILE A 411 -9.72 -14.40 -7.89
N LYS A 412 -8.77 -14.83 -8.72
CA LYS A 412 -7.79 -15.89 -8.42
C LYS A 412 -6.38 -15.44 -8.79
N LEU A 413 -5.40 -15.97 -8.10
CA LEU A 413 -3.98 -15.80 -8.41
C LEU A 413 -3.43 -17.02 -9.15
N GLY A 414 -2.61 -16.77 -10.16
CA GLY A 414 -1.85 -17.78 -10.87
C GLY A 414 -0.49 -18.00 -10.25
N GLN A 415 0.08 -19.16 -10.55
CA GLN A 415 1.49 -19.43 -10.24
C GLN A 415 2.40 -18.49 -11.04
N TYR A 416 3.60 -18.26 -10.51
CA TYR A 416 4.58 -17.43 -11.19
C TYR A 416 5.01 -18.06 -12.52
N ASP A 417 4.87 -17.30 -13.61
CA ASP A 417 5.08 -17.76 -14.99
C ASP A 417 6.37 -17.20 -15.62
N GLY A 418 7.27 -16.61 -14.82
CA GLY A 418 8.53 -16.03 -15.28
C GLY A 418 8.41 -14.60 -15.84
N GLN A 419 7.24 -13.97 -15.77
CA GLN A 419 7.04 -12.58 -16.18
C GLN A 419 7.10 -11.61 -14.97
N THR A 420 6.58 -10.39 -15.09
CA THR A 420 6.58 -9.41 -13.99
C THR A 420 5.41 -9.65 -13.03
N GLY A 421 5.62 -10.50 -12.01
CA GLY A 421 4.62 -10.81 -10.97
C GLY A 421 3.65 -11.93 -11.33
N ASN A 422 2.73 -12.24 -10.42
CA ASN A 422 1.77 -13.34 -10.58
C ASN A 422 0.59 -12.91 -11.46
N PRO A 423 0.07 -13.81 -12.32
CA PRO A 423 -1.21 -13.61 -12.99
C PRO A 423 -2.34 -13.40 -11.98
N LEU A 424 -3.21 -12.44 -12.25
CA LEU A 424 -4.44 -12.16 -11.52
C LEU A 424 -5.61 -12.37 -12.48
N GLY A 425 -6.34 -13.47 -12.33
CA GLY A 425 -7.55 -13.75 -13.10
C GLY A 425 -8.76 -13.20 -12.37
N ALA A 426 -9.59 -12.41 -13.05
CA ALA A 426 -10.82 -11.88 -12.50
C ALA A 426 -11.99 -12.14 -13.44
N THR A 427 -13.11 -12.57 -12.85
CA THR A 427 -14.36 -12.82 -13.57
C THR A 427 -15.51 -12.10 -12.88
N PHE A 428 -16.19 -11.23 -13.62
CA PHE A 428 -17.48 -10.69 -13.26
C PHE A 428 -18.56 -11.43 -14.04
N SER A 429 -19.57 -11.92 -13.32
CA SER A 429 -20.73 -12.56 -13.93
C SER A 429 -21.97 -11.75 -13.60
N GLY A 430 -22.67 -11.26 -14.62
CA GLY A 430 -23.96 -10.59 -14.45
C GLY A 430 -25.09 -11.57 -14.71
N ASP A 431 -26.11 -11.64 -13.85
CA ASP A 431 -27.37 -12.28 -14.20
C ASP A 431 -28.30 -11.23 -14.80
N SER A 432 -28.57 -11.35 -16.11
CA SER A 432 -29.35 -10.38 -16.88
C SER A 432 -30.81 -10.75 -17.10
N GLN A 433 -31.30 -11.88 -16.56
CA GLN A 433 -32.62 -12.35 -16.99
C GLN A 433 -33.59 -12.75 -15.86
N MET A 434 -33.18 -13.49 -14.82
CA MET A 434 -34.15 -14.31 -14.08
C MET A 434 -33.88 -14.45 -12.57
N SER A 435 -34.92 -14.51 -11.72
CA SER A 435 -34.70 -14.93 -10.32
C SER A 435 -34.17 -16.37 -10.29
N LYS A 436 -33.69 -16.84 -9.12
CA LYS A 436 -33.30 -18.25 -8.95
C LYS A 436 -34.47 -19.19 -9.32
N GLU A 437 -35.69 -18.80 -8.97
CA GLU A 437 -36.93 -19.53 -9.28
C GLU A 437 -37.25 -19.51 -10.78
N ASP A 438 -37.08 -18.38 -11.45
CA ASP A 438 -37.27 -18.26 -12.91
C ASP A 438 -36.25 -19.12 -13.68
N ASN A 439 -35.00 -19.15 -13.21
CA ASN A 439 -33.93 -19.99 -13.73
C ASN A 439 -34.27 -21.49 -13.60
N LEU A 440 -34.76 -21.90 -12.43
CA LEU A 440 -35.26 -23.26 -12.19
C LEU A 440 -36.43 -23.62 -13.11
N PHE A 441 -37.36 -22.69 -13.31
CA PHE A 441 -38.50 -22.88 -14.23
C PHE A 441 -38.02 -23.08 -15.68
N MET A 442 -37.10 -22.25 -16.16
CA MET A 442 -36.53 -22.40 -17.51
C MET A 442 -35.75 -23.71 -17.67
N HIS A 443 -35.03 -24.13 -16.64
CA HIS A 443 -34.35 -25.42 -16.64
C HIS A 443 -35.33 -26.58 -16.78
N GLU A 444 -36.49 -26.51 -16.12
CA GLU A 444 -37.52 -27.52 -16.22
C GLU A 444 -38.17 -27.54 -17.62
N LEU A 445 -38.39 -26.37 -18.23
CA LEU A 445 -38.83 -26.29 -19.64
C LEU A 445 -37.80 -26.89 -20.61
N TYR A 446 -36.51 -26.68 -20.37
CA TYR A 446 -35.45 -27.30 -21.17
C TYR A 446 -35.46 -28.83 -21.05
N LYS A 447 -35.57 -29.38 -19.82
CA LYS A 447 -35.70 -30.83 -19.60
C LYS A 447 -36.88 -31.43 -20.35
N GLN A 448 -37.98 -30.67 -20.45
CA GLN A 448 -39.17 -31.08 -21.20
C GLN A 448 -39.05 -30.93 -22.72
N GLY A 449 -37.88 -30.51 -23.25
CA GLY A 449 -37.67 -30.28 -24.67
C GLY A 449 -38.40 -29.05 -25.22
N LYS A 450 -38.87 -28.15 -24.36
CA LYS A 450 -39.62 -26.95 -24.74
C LYS A 450 -38.72 -25.73 -25.02
N LEU A 451 -37.43 -25.82 -24.70
CA LEU A 451 -36.41 -24.82 -25.02
C LEU A 451 -35.28 -25.47 -25.81
N ASN A 452 -34.76 -24.74 -26.82
CA ASN A 452 -33.55 -25.14 -27.53
C ASN A 452 -32.31 -24.67 -26.75
N ASN A 453 -31.23 -25.45 -26.87
CA ASN A 453 -29.89 -25.31 -26.29
C ASN A 453 -29.69 -24.14 -25.27
N PRO A 454 -29.51 -24.43 -23.96
CA PRO A 454 -29.32 -23.42 -22.90
C PRO A 454 -28.02 -22.62 -23.06
N ASN A 455 -27.12 -23.05 -23.94
CA ASN A 455 -25.81 -22.46 -24.16
C ASN A 455 -25.73 -21.56 -25.40
N GLY A 456 -26.82 -21.43 -26.18
CA GLY A 456 -26.85 -20.67 -27.42
C GLY A 456 -27.96 -19.63 -27.41
N ILE A 457 -27.57 -18.35 -27.53
CA ILE A 457 -28.54 -17.29 -27.81
C ILE A 457 -29.01 -17.49 -29.26
N LYS A 458 -30.32 -17.66 -29.45
CA LYS A 458 -31.02 -17.22 -30.64
C LYS A 458 -32.15 -16.30 -30.23
#